data_AF-A0A8I6A0Y5-F1
#
_entry.id   AF-A0A8I6A0Y5-F1
#
_cell.length_a   1.000
_cell.length_b   1.000
_cell.length_c   1.000
_cell.angle_alpha   90.00
_cell.angle_beta   90.00
_cell.angle_gamma   90.00
#
_symmetry.space_group_name_H-M   'P 1'
#
loop_
_entity.id
_entity.type
_entity.pdbx_description
1 polymer ?
#
loop_
_entity_poly.entity_id
_entity_poly.type
_entity_poly.pdbx_seq_one_letter_code
_entity_poly.pdbx_strand_id
1 'polypeptide(L)'
;MSFSKYKPVPLAPLPSTLDPAEYDVSPETRKAQVERMSRRARLKRESLLQYNDRKRAVADRDRKEKLIQEGKLDRKFSTSY
;
A
#
# COMPACT_ATOMS: atom_id res chain seq x y z
N MET A 1 23.23 -23.07 30.31
CA MET A 1 23.79 -21.93 29.56
C MET A 1 22.67 -20.92 29.33
N SER A 2 22.78 -19.71 29.87
CA SER A 2 21.83 -18.63 29.58
C SER A 2 22.29 -17.87 28.34
N PHE A 3 21.41 -17.71 27.35
CA PHE A 3 21.70 -16.85 26.20
C PHE A 3 21.76 -15.37 26.62
N SER A 4 22.61 -14.58 25.97
CA SER A 4 22.65 -13.12 26.19
C SER A 4 21.34 -12.49 25.71
N LYS A 5 20.72 -11.65 26.55
CA LYS A 5 19.49 -10.94 26.19
C LYS A 5 19.79 -9.88 25.12
N TYR A 6 18.98 -9.84 24.07
CA TYR A 6 19.06 -8.84 23.01
C TYR A 6 18.79 -7.44 23.58
N LYS A 7 19.62 -6.46 23.21
CA LYS A 7 19.44 -5.06 23.57
C LYS A 7 19.11 -4.28 22.29
N PRO A 8 17.85 -3.84 22.11
CA PRO A 8 17.47 -3.07 20.92
C PRO A 8 18.17 -1.70 20.93
N VAL A 9 18.54 -1.22 19.75
CA VAL A 9 19.08 0.13 19.52
C VAL A 9 18.24 0.82 18.44
N PRO A 10 18.20 2.16 18.35
CA PRO A 10 17.31 2.86 17.39
C PRO A 10 17.48 2.43 15.92
N LEU A 11 18.68 1.99 15.54
CA LEU A 11 18.98 1.50 14.19
C LEU A 11 18.83 -0.03 14.04
N ALA A 12 18.56 -0.75 15.13
CA ALA A 12 18.31 -2.19 15.15
C ALA A 12 17.20 -2.50 16.18
N PRO A 13 15.92 -2.45 15.75
CA PRO A 13 14.78 -2.67 16.63
C PRO A 13 14.71 -4.12 17.10
N LEU A 14 13.92 -4.35 18.15
CA LEU A 14 13.66 -5.69 18.69
C LEU A 14 13.02 -6.57 17.60
N PRO A 15 13.55 -7.78 17.33
CA PRO A 15 12.87 -8.77 16.53
C PRO A 15 11.47 -9.06 17.08
N SER A 16 10.46 -9.22 16.22
CA SER A 16 9.07 -9.46 16.65
C SER A 16 8.93 -10.68 17.57
N THR A 17 9.72 -11.72 17.34
CA THR A 17 9.72 -12.94 18.17
C THR A 17 10.29 -12.76 19.58
N LEU A 18 11.05 -11.68 19.82
CA LEU A 18 11.59 -11.34 21.15
C LEU A 18 10.71 -10.33 21.89
N ASP A 19 9.69 -9.77 21.23
CA ASP A 19 8.72 -8.88 21.87
C ASP A 19 7.72 -9.71 22.69
N PRO A 20 7.66 -9.56 24.03
CA PRO A 20 6.68 -10.28 24.84
C PRO A 20 5.24 -9.94 24.46
N ALA A 21 4.99 -8.76 23.86
CA ALA A 21 3.66 -8.38 23.40
C ALA A 21 3.17 -9.19 22.18
N GLU A 22 4.07 -9.83 21.42
CA GLU A 22 3.72 -10.68 20.29
C GLU A 22 2.91 -11.91 20.75
N TYR A 23 3.17 -12.39 21.96
CA TYR A 23 2.49 -13.55 22.56
C TYR A 23 1.31 -13.17 23.46
N ASP A 24 0.86 -11.91 23.46
CA ASP A 24 -0.29 -11.48 24.25
C ASP A 24 -1.61 -12.02 23.65
N VAL A 25 -2.22 -12.96 24.36
CA VAL A 25 -3.47 -13.65 23.96
C VAL A 25 -4.72 -13.00 24.58
N SER A 26 -4.60 -11.80 25.16
CA SER A 26 -5.72 -11.09 25.75
C SER A 26 -6.87 -10.82 24.74
N PRO A 27 -8.13 -10.77 25.19
CA PRO A 27 -9.25 -10.50 24.28
C PRO A 27 -9.16 -9.10 23.66
N GLU A 28 -8.51 -8.14 24.33
CA GLU A 28 -8.34 -6.77 23.84
C GLU A 28 -7.35 -6.69 22.67
N THR A 29 -6.20 -7.38 22.74
CA THR A 29 -5.24 -7.43 21.62
C THR A 29 -5.87 -8.08 20.40
N ARG A 30 -6.66 -9.15 20.57
CA ARG A 30 -7.41 -9.77 19.47
C ARG A 30 -8.38 -8.79 18.82
N LYS A 31 -9.17 -8.04 19.61
CA LYS A 31 -10.07 -6.99 19.07
C LYS A 31 -9.29 -5.93 18.30
N ALA A 32 -8.20 -5.41 18.87
CA ALA A 32 -7.36 -4.41 18.21
C ALA A 32 -6.72 -4.95 16.91
N GLN A 33 -6.27 -6.20 16.89
CA GLN A 33 -5.76 -6.87 15.68
C GLN A 33 -6.85 -7.00 14.61
N VAL A 34 -8.06 -7.43 14.98
CA VAL A 34 -9.20 -7.52 14.05
C VAL A 34 -9.59 -6.15 13.50
N GLU A 35 -9.59 -5.11 14.31
CA GLU A 35 -9.83 -3.73 13.86
C GLU A 35 -8.76 -3.26 12.87
N ARG A 36 -7.47 -3.49 13.15
CA ARG A 36 -6.38 -3.18 12.21
C ARG A 36 -6.53 -3.96 10.90
N MET A 37 -6.87 -5.25 10.97
CA MET A 37 -7.11 -6.11 9.81
C MET A 37 -8.29 -5.63 8.98
N SER A 38 -9.42 -5.28 9.60
CA SER A 38 -10.60 -4.78 8.89
C SER A 38 -10.34 -3.45 8.18
N ARG A 39 -9.61 -2.52 8.82
CA ARG A 39 -9.14 -1.28 8.18
C ARG A 39 -8.23 -1.56 7.00
N ARG A 40 -7.25 -2.45 7.16
CA ARG A 40 -6.33 -2.88 6.09
C ARG A 40 -7.10 -3.50 4.92
N ALA A 41 -8.07 -4.36 5.20
CA ALA A 41 -8.91 -5.01 4.19
C ALA A 41 -9.76 -3.99 3.42
N ARG A 42 -10.38 -3.01 4.11
CA ARG A 42 -11.14 -1.93 3.48
C ARG A 42 -10.27 -1.12 2.50
N LEU A 43 -9.11 -0.64 2.98
CA LEU A 43 -8.18 0.14 2.15
C LEU A 43 -7.64 -0.67 0.97
N LYS A 44 -7.32 -1.95 1.19
CA LYS A 44 -6.88 -2.85 0.11
C LYS A 44 -7.97 -3.04 -0.93
N ARG A 45 -9.23 -3.20 -0.52
CA ARG A 45 -10.38 -3.31 -1.42
C ARG A 45 -10.58 -2.04 -2.24
N GLU A 46 -10.55 -0.87 -1.61
CA GLU A 46 -10.67 0.43 -2.28
C GLU A 46 -9.58 0.59 -3.35
N SER A 47 -8.32 0.27 -3.00
CA SER A 47 -7.18 0.31 -3.93
C SER A 47 -7.33 -0.68 -5.10
N LEU A 48 -7.81 -1.91 -4.84
CA LEU A 48 -7.99 -2.92 -5.88
C LEU A 48 -9.14 -2.59 -6.83
N LEU A 49 -10.27 -2.05 -6.35
CA LEU A 49 -11.36 -1.60 -7.21
C LEU A 49 -10.88 -0.52 -8.17
N GLN A 50 -10.20 0.48 -7.62
CA GLN A 50 -9.56 1.56 -8.36
C GLN A 50 -8.57 1.05 -9.43
N TYR A 51 -7.75 0.06 -9.10
CA TYR A 51 -6.76 -0.50 -10.02
C TYR A 51 -7.40 -1.38 -11.11
N ASN A 52 -8.42 -2.16 -10.76
CA ASN A 52 -9.09 -3.10 -11.67
C ASN A 52 -10.12 -2.41 -12.58
N ASP A 53 -10.50 -1.17 -12.30
CA ASP A 53 -11.36 -0.38 -13.18
C ASP A 53 -10.68 -0.13 -14.54
N ARG A 54 -11.04 -0.94 -15.56
CA ARG A 54 -10.62 -0.78 -16.98
C ARG A 54 -10.79 0.66 -17.48
N LYS A 55 -11.74 1.40 -16.89
CA LYS A 55 -12.03 2.80 -17.22
C LYS A 55 -10.89 3.76 -16.91
N ARG A 56 -9.94 3.45 -16.02
CA ARG A 56 -8.78 4.34 -15.80
C ARG A 56 -7.90 4.44 -17.05
N ALA A 57 -7.51 3.28 -17.60
CA ALA A 57 -6.72 3.24 -18.83
C ALA A 57 -7.48 3.80 -20.04
N VAL A 58 -8.80 3.59 -20.11
CA VAL A 58 -9.63 4.14 -21.18
C VAL A 58 -9.78 5.66 -21.03
N ALA A 59 -10.07 6.17 -19.83
CA ALA A 59 -10.20 7.61 -19.60
C ALA A 59 -8.91 8.38 -19.87
N ASP A 60 -7.74 7.82 -19.53
CA ASP A 60 -6.45 8.41 -19.84
C ASP A 60 -6.19 8.46 -21.36
N ARG A 61 -6.59 7.40 -22.09
CA ARG A 61 -6.54 7.37 -23.56
C ARG A 61 -7.49 8.39 -24.18
N ASP A 62 -8.75 8.39 -23.77
CA ASP A 62 -9.78 9.32 -24.27
C ASP A 62 -9.39 10.77 -24.01
N ARG A 63 -8.82 11.07 -22.82
CA ARG A 63 -8.32 12.40 -22.49
C ARG A 63 -7.14 12.80 -23.36
N LYS A 64 -6.19 11.89 -23.60
CA LYS A 64 -5.05 12.13 -24.49
C LYS A 64 -5.53 12.39 -25.93
N GLU A 65 -6.45 11.57 -26.44
CA GLU A 65 -7.05 11.73 -27.77
C GLU A 65 -7.79 13.06 -27.91
N LYS A 66 -8.57 13.46 -26.90
CA LYS A 66 -9.26 14.77 -26.87
C LYS A 66 -8.28 15.94 -26.93
N LEU A 67 -7.18 15.89 -26.16
CA LEU A 67 -6.15 16.93 -26.19
C LEU A 67 -5.39 17.01 -27.53
N ILE A 68 -5.27 15.88 -28.24
CA ILE A 68 -4.71 15.82 -29.59
C ILE A 68 -5.67 16.49 -30.58
N GLN A 69 -6.97 16.18 -30.51
CA GLN A 69 -8.00 16.79 -31.38
C GLN A 69 -8.15 18.29 -31.16
N GLU A 70 -8.07 18.75 -29.90
CA GLU A 70 -8.12 20.18 -29.56
C GLU A 70 -6.82 20.94 -29.90
N GLY A 71 -5.76 20.25 -30.35
CA GLY A 71 -4.45 20.87 -30.64
C GLY A 71 -3.72 21.38 -29.39
N LYS A 72 -4.14 20.97 -28.19
CA LYS A 72 -3.58 21.41 -26.91
C LYS A 72 -2.40 20.56 -26.43
N LEU A 73 -2.19 19.40 -27.05
CA LEU A 73 -1.08 18.50 -26.72
C LEU A 73 0.14 18.86 -27.56
N ASP A 74 1.19 19.40 -26.95
CA ASP A 74 2.44 19.71 -27.65
C ASP A 74 3.15 18.40 -28.05
N ARG A 75 3.16 18.11 -29.35
CA ARG A 75 3.72 16.87 -29.95
C ARG A 75 4.96 17.10 -30.80
N LYS A 76 5.54 18.31 -30.78
CA LYS A 76 6.54 18.76 -31.77
C LYS A 76 7.75 17.83 -31.96
N PHE A 77 8.11 17.01 -30.97
CA PHE A 77 9.26 16.09 -31.05
C PHE A 77 8.92 14.61 -30.80
N SER A 78 7.64 14.24 -30.81
CA SER A 78 7.22 12.84 -30.65
C SER A 78 7.27 12.13 -32.01
N THR A 79 8.46 11.64 -32.37
CA THR A 79 8.71 10.90 -33.62
C THR A 79 8.72 9.37 -33.43
N SER A 80 8.67 8.87 -32.21
CA SER A 80 8.42 7.46 -31.89
C SER A 80 7.06 7.29 -31.22
N TYR A 81 6.35 6.21 -31.58
CA TYR A 81 5.08 5.77 -30.99
C TYR A 81 5.30 4.95 -29.72
#